data_AF-A0A3Q8UQN3-F1
#
_entry.id   AF-A0A3Q8UQN3-F1
#
_cell.length_a   1.000
_cell.length_b   1.000
_cell.length_c   1.000
_cell.angle_alpha   90.00
_cell.angle_beta   90.00
_cell.angle_gamma   90.00
#
_symmetry.space_group_name_H-M   'P 1'
#
loop_
_entity.id
_entity.type
_entity.pdbx_description
1 polymer ?
#
loop_
_entity_poly.entity_id
_entity_poly.type
_entity_poly.pdbx_seq_one_letter_code
_entity_poly.pdbx_strand_id
1 'polypeptide(L)'
;MDPRTELDRIAEADLAEGRGYLVQIADQVPLAPRWRPDADDGDRPERDGRWVAERPAELHLDRLGALLARRGAYAILVVGTDAFGDELLRGRYGHLFRTASADGMLRRHLTALLGHAEEEPLAEALALARRPDVTEALGLDPLRPHEVESLARLLVARLRGESTDDELLAGLRTFAPSQARSWFASTGRAAPRGRDAVAGALRQAAFRTAAAVYNGSPYSVATSAAEQLAWEFAQAAEPGREPGRVLFGDHSRARLAAARAELFTGDVLFADGRRLETRKVRLQGGALARAVLAHVWEEHHNVRGPLCQWLRTQCADERPVVWVPAAITAGALCTLDFGYALQEIVFPLASDEFLQQQLAAATMLAQAAALSEPLRVVVRHTVRGWAREDDDARAGTAALVHGFGTVAESVSASLDELGRMAGRQYEGPEPFGLRYGALSAARLLAGAEPETVLKRLGAWMGDRRTSHRNLALITVDYMILLHTSRLWGLQDTPARRDHERWPLVAALLDAHPGLTRMLGDLVWCGLDTARSRERLEDSLAEWIRNGDEDPHLLDVLCAFLPHALYHEDDAARLGNLVRRLERDPDEPVAPATVRRLREAIAGRRAMTARTS
;
A
#
# COMPACT_ATOMS: atom_id res chain seq x y z
N MET A 1 -7.92 36.50 -22.30
CA MET A 1 -8.98 36.91 -23.26
C MET A 1 -10.23 36.11 -22.96
N ASP A 2 -11.43 36.56 -23.35
CA ASP A 2 -12.66 35.76 -23.16
C ASP A 2 -12.44 34.41 -23.87
N PRO A 3 -12.62 33.26 -23.18
CA PRO A 3 -12.49 31.93 -23.79
C PRO A 3 -13.47 31.70 -24.96
N ARG A 4 -14.42 32.62 -25.18
CA ARG A 4 -15.36 32.63 -26.31
C ARG A 4 -14.87 33.41 -27.52
N THR A 5 -13.76 34.13 -27.43
CA THR A 5 -13.18 34.85 -28.57
C THR A 5 -12.46 33.85 -29.47
N GLU A 6 -13.00 33.59 -30.65
CA GLU A 6 -12.33 32.80 -31.69
C GLU A 6 -10.98 33.46 -32.04
N LEU A 7 -9.90 32.67 -32.14
CA LEU A 7 -8.53 33.20 -32.29
C LEU A 7 -8.36 34.04 -33.56
N ASP A 8 -9.15 33.77 -34.59
CA ASP A 8 -9.21 34.51 -35.86
C ASP A 8 -9.86 35.91 -35.72
N ARG A 9 -10.57 36.19 -34.64
CA ARG A 9 -11.19 37.50 -34.36
C ARG A 9 -10.33 38.43 -33.54
N ILE A 10 -9.21 37.97 -33.01
CA ILE A 10 -8.25 38.81 -32.29
C ILE A 10 -7.61 39.77 -33.29
N ALA A 11 -7.81 41.06 -33.07
CA ALA A 11 -7.19 42.13 -33.83
C ALA A 11 -6.03 42.77 -33.05
N GLU A 12 -5.17 43.50 -33.76
CA GLU A 12 -4.02 44.17 -33.14
C GLU A 12 -4.44 45.19 -32.06
N ALA A 13 -5.62 45.79 -32.21
CA ALA A 13 -6.18 46.73 -31.24
C ALA A 13 -6.53 46.08 -29.89
N ASP A 14 -6.72 44.75 -29.86
CA ASP A 14 -7.01 44.00 -28.65
C ASP A 14 -5.74 43.68 -27.83
N LEU A 15 -4.55 43.99 -28.39
CA LEU A 15 -3.24 43.69 -27.81
C LEU A 15 -2.53 44.97 -27.32
N ALA A 16 -2.21 44.98 -26.04
CA ALA A 16 -1.42 45.99 -25.37
C ALA A 16 0.07 45.65 -25.47
N GLU A 17 0.88 46.68 -25.68
CA GLU A 17 2.32 46.55 -25.86
C GLU A 17 3.00 45.97 -24.61
N GLY A 18 3.92 45.02 -24.81
CA GLY A 18 4.71 44.42 -23.74
C GLY A 18 3.92 43.54 -22.74
N ARG A 19 2.67 43.15 -23.07
CA ARG A 19 1.82 42.34 -22.18
C ARG A 19 1.82 40.85 -22.53
N GLY A 20 1.63 40.03 -21.49
CA GLY A 20 1.37 38.60 -21.61
C GLY A 20 -0.12 38.28 -21.54
N TYR A 21 -0.58 37.39 -22.40
CA TYR A 21 -1.97 36.95 -22.48
C TYR A 21 -2.13 35.47 -22.11
N LEU A 22 -3.14 35.13 -21.31
CA LEU A 22 -3.57 33.75 -21.12
C LEU A 22 -4.81 33.50 -21.98
N VAL A 23 -4.77 32.46 -22.81
CA VAL A 23 -5.86 32.09 -23.73
C VAL A 23 -6.20 30.63 -23.52
N GLN A 24 -7.42 30.37 -23.05
CA GLN A 24 -7.92 29.00 -22.90
C GLN A 24 -8.70 28.61 -24.14
N ILE A 25 -8.29 27.54 -24.81
CA ILE A 25 -9.01 26.97 -25.95
C ILE A 25 -9.92 25.88 -25.37
N ALA A 26 -11.21 26.21 -25.21
CA ALA A 26 -12.19 25.28 -24.67
C ALA A 26 -12.66 24.30 -25.76
N ASP A 27 -12.76 23.02 -25.42
CA ASP A 27 -13.44 22.06 -26.27
C ASP A 27 -14.95 22.33 -26.31
N GLN A 28 -15.48 22.48 -27.53
CA GLN A 28 -16.90 22.39 -27.89
C GLN A 28 -17.84 23.14 -26.94
N VAL A 29 -17.88 24.48 -27.05
CA VAL A 29 -19.02 25.26 -26.54
C VAL A 29 -20.06 25.31 -27.67
N PRO A 30 -21.26 24.72 -27.53
CA PRO A 30 -22.37 25.08 -28.39
C PRO A 30 -22.64 26.56 -28.12
N LEU A 31 -22.37 27.43 -29.10
CA LEU A 31 -22.79 28.82 -29.01
C LEU A 31 -24.31 28.83 -28.89
N ALA A 32 -24.84 29.30 -27.76
CA ALA A 32 -26.26 29.63 -27.68
C ALA A 32 -26.53 30.73 -28.73
N PRO A 33 -27.55 30.59 -29.58
CA PRO A 33 -27.85 31.62 -30.57
C PRO A 33 -28.19 32.92 -29.85
N ARG A 34 -27.46 33.99 -30.20
CA ARG A 34 -27.80 35.35 -29.78
C ARG A 34 -29.13 35.70 -30.45
N TRP A 35 -30.18 35.79 -29.64
CA TRP A 35 -31.48 36.30 -30.04
C TRP A 35 -31.30 37.71 -30.64
N ARG A 36 -31.60 37.88 -31.93
CA ARG A 36 -31.81 39.19 -32.55
C ARG A 36 -33.31 39.43 -32.62
N PRO A 37 -33.82 40.61 -32.24
CA PRO A 37 -35.23 40.94 -32.44
C PRO A 37 -35.50 41.26 -33.93
N ASP A 38 -36.50 40.57 -34.45
CA ASP A 38 -37.38 40.80 -35.62
C ASP A 38 -36.85 41.51 -36.88
N ALA A 39 -36.99 40.81 -38.01
CA ALA A 39 -37.65 41.36 -39.20
C ALA A 39 -38.13 40.22 -40.13
N ASP A 40 -39.43 40.26 -40.38
CA ASP A 40 -40.24 39.69 -41.47
C ASP A 40 -39.46 39.46 -42.79
N ASP A 41 -39.40 38.22 -43.30
CA ASP A 41 -39.66 37.86 -44.72
C ASP A 41 -39.54 36.33 -44.95
N GLY A 42 -40.34 35.81 -45.87
CA GLY A 42 -40.58 34.37 -46.08
C GLY A 42 -39.51 33.59 -46.85
N ASP A 43 -39.67 32.26 -46.77
CA ASP A 43 -39.17 31.22 -47.67
C ASP A 43 -37.68 31.25 -48.07
N ARG A 44 -36.82 30.68 -47.22
CA ARG A 44 -35.63 29.92 -47.66
C ARG A 44 -35.36 28.73 -46.72
N PRO A 45 -34.88 27.58 -47.23
CA PRO A 45 -34.58 26.43 -46.40
C PRO A 45 -33.47 26.79 -45.42
N GLU A 46 -33.80 26.79 -44.12
CA GLU A 46 -32.84 26.92 -43.03
C GLU A 46 -31.82 25.78 -43.14
N ARG A 47 -30.66 26.10 -43.70
CA ARG A 47 -29.43 25.40 -43.34
C ARG A 47 -29.22 25.69 -41.87
N ASP A 48 -29.67 24.77 -41.03
CA ASP A 48 -29.45 24.74 -39.59
C ASP A 48 -27.95 24.42 -39.34
N GLY A 49 -27.12 25.40 -39.68
CA GLY A 49 -25.69 25.40 -39.45
C GLY A 49 -25.45 25.66 -37.99
N ARG A 50 -25.48 24.61 -37.19
CA ARG A 50 -24.91 24.59 -35.84
C ARG A 50 -23.44 25.02 -35.98
N TRP A 51 -23.14 26.30 -35.77
CA TRP A 51 -21.78 26.83 -35.76
C TRP A 51 -21.05 26.24 -34.56
N VAL A 52 -20.46 25.06 -34.78
CA VAL A 52 -19.45 24.50 -33.90
C VAL A 52 -18.22 25.38 -34.09
N ALA A 53 -17.74 26.06 -33.06
CA ALA A 53 -16.48 26.79 -33.13
C ALA A 53 -15.39 25.83 -33.61
N GLU A 54 -14.87 26.05 -34.82
CA GLU A 54 -13.85 25.20 -35.42
C GLU A 54 -12.56 25.27 -34.59
N ARG A 55 -11.90 24.12 -34.42
CA ARG A 55 -10.61 24.07 -33.73
C ARG A 55 -9.61 24.96 -34.47
N PRO A 56 -8.81 25.77 -33.76
CA PRO A 56 -7.91 26.67 -34.44
C PRO A 56 -6.82 25.90 -35.19
N ALA A 57 -6.83 26.01 -36.52
CA ALA A 57 -5.76 25.52 -37.39
C ALA A 57 -4.44 26.29 -37.15
N GLU A 58 -3.32 25.70 -37.59
CA GLU A 58 -2.00 26.32 -37.47
C GLU A 58 -1.91 27.73 -38.08
N LEU A 59 -2.70 28.03 -39.12
CA LEU A 59 -2.78 29.35 -39.74
C LEU A 59 -3.29 30.43 -38.76
N HIS A 60 -4.21 30.06 -37.85
CA HIS A 60 -4.72 30.97 -36.83
C HIS A 60 -3.65 31.30 -35.79
N LEU A 61 -2.80 30.32 -35.45
CA LEU A 61 -1.69 30.49 -34.53
C LEU A 61 -0.57 31.35 -35.13
N ASP A 62 -0.29 31.20 -36.43
CA ASP A 62 0.65 32.07 -37.16
C ASP A 62 0.22 33.52 -37.12
N ARG A 63 -1.05 33.76 -37.42
CA ARG A 63 -1.62 35.10 -37.41
C ARG A 63 -1.54 35.71 -36.02
N LEU A 64 -1.92 34.96 -34.98
CA LEU A 64 -1.81 35.42 -33.60
C LEU A 64 -0.36 35.71 -33.21
N GLY A 65 0.59 34.84 -33.58
CA GLY A 65 2.02 35.04 -33.36
C GLY A 65 2.55 36.31 -34.03
N ALA A 66 2.15 36.58 -35.26
CA ALA A 66 2.52 37.81 -35.97
C ALA A 66 1.95 39.07 -35.31
N LEU A 67 0.71 39.03 -34.83
CA LEU A 67 0.09 40.14 -34.09
C LEU A 67 0.79 40.42 -32.76
N LEU A 68 1.11 39.36 -32.00
CA LEU A 68 1.84 39.46 -30.74
C LEU A 68 3.24 40.03 -30.94
N ALA A 69 3.97 39.57 -31.97
CA ALA A 69 5.30 40.05 -32.30
C ALA A 69 5.32 41.56 -32.62
N ARG A 70 4.33 42.07 -33.36
CA ARG A 70 4.20 43.51 -33.67
C ARG A 70 4.02 44.39 -32.44
N ARG A 71 3.47 43.84 -31.34
CA ARG A 71 3.25 44.55 -30.08
C ARG A 71 4.26 44.19 -28.99
N GLY A 72 5.32 43.43 -29.32
CA GLY A 72 6.25 42.92 -28.31
C GLY A 72 5.56 42.14 -27.18
N ALA A 73 4.42 41.51 -27.49
CA ALA A 73 3.57 40.78 -26.55
C ALA A 73 3.78 39.26 -26.67
N TYR A 74 3.27 38.49 -25.72
CA TYR A 74 3.25 37.03 -25.79
C TYR A 74 1.91 36.45 -25.34
N ALA A 75 1.58 35.24 -25.78
CA ALA A 75 0.40 34.53 -25.33
C ALA A 75 0.76 33.10 -24.88
N ILE A 76 0.12 32.65 -23.81
CA ILE A 76 0.16 31.28 -23.31
C ILE A 76 -1.19 30.65 -23.66
N LEU A 77 -1.13 29.62 -24.50
CA LEU A 77 -2.30 28.84 -24.90
C LEU A 77 -2.48 27.68 -23.92
N VAL A 78 -3.67 27.57 -23.32
CA VAL A 78 -4.07 26.44 -22.47
C VAL A 78 -5.05 25.58 -23.27
N VAL A 79 -4.59 24.40 -23.65
CA VAL A 79 -5.35 23.40 -24.43
C VAL A 79 -5.63 22.17 -23.57
N GLY A 80 -6.69 21.43 -23.91
CA GLY A 80 -6.96 20.12 -23.31
C GLY A 80 -5.87 19.11 -23.63
N THR A 81 -5.83 18.00 -22.87
CA THR A 81 -4.91 16.87 -23.13
C THR A 81 -5.50 15.87 -24.14
N ASP A 82 -6.27 16.36 -25.10
CA ASP A 82 -6.94 15.57 -26.11
C ASP A 82 -6.11 15.48 -27.40
N ALA A 83 -6.65 14.85 -28.44
CA ALA A 83 -5.97 14.70 -29.73
C ALA A 83 -5.48 16.02 -30.33
N PHE A 84 -6.16 17.14 -30.05
CA PHE A 84 -5.76 18.46 -30.52
C PHE A 84 -4.55 19.02 -29.77
N GLY A 85 -4.52 18.91 -28.44
CA GLY A 85 -3.31 19.25 -27.67
C GLY A 85 -2.10 18.42 -28.11
N ASP A 86 -2.32 17.15 -28.42
CA ASP A 86 -1.34 16.21 -28.95
C ASP A 86 -0.81 16.62 -30.33
N GLU A 87 -1.69 17.08 -31.22
CA GLU A 87 -1.36 17.61 -32.55
C GLU A 87 -0.52 18.89 -32.44
N LEU A 88 -0.93 19.84 -31.59
CA LEU A 88 -0.19 21.08 -31.35
C LEU A 88 1.21 20.85 -30.78
N LEU A 89 1.36 19.86 -29.90
CA LEU A 89 2.66 19.48 -29.32
C LEU A 89 3.58 18.80 -30.34
N ARG A 90 3.03 18.11 -31.35
CA ARG A 90 3.81 17.50 -32.46
C ARG A 90 4.11 18.50 -33.57
N GLY A 91 3.31 19.56 -33.69
CA GLY A 91 3.48 20.63 -34.68
C GLY A 91 4.56 21.66 -34.30
N ARG A 92 4.67 22.71 -35.12
CA ARG A 92 5.72 23.75 -35.03
C ARG A 92 5.65 24.66 -33.80
N TYR A 93 4.52 24.71 -33.12
CA TYR A 93 4.32 25.52 -31.90
C TYR A 93 4.53 24.72 -30.61
N GLY A 94 4.77 23.42 -30.74
CA GLY A 94 5.01 22.53 -29.60
C GLY A 94 6.39 22.76 -29.01
N HIS A 95 6.45 23.54 -27.93
CA HIS A 95 7.64 23.61 -27.09
C HIS A 95 7.40 22.89 -25.77
N LEU A 96 8.22 21.88 -25.48
CA LEU A 96 8.19 21.22 -24.18
C LEU A 96 8.66 22.20 -23.10
N PHE A 97 7.70 22.75 -22.36
CA PHE A 97 7.99 23.60 -21.22
C PHE A 97 8.59 22.76 -20.09
N ARG A 98 9.84 23.05 -19.74
CA ARG A 98 10.45 22.53 -18.51
C ARG A 98 10.15 23.51 -17.39
N THR A 99 9.32 23.08 -16.44
CA THR A 99 9.07 23.86 -15.21
C THR A 99 10.38 24.14 -14.50
N ALA A 100 10.57 25.36 -14.00
CA ALA A 100 11.70 25.65 -13.13
C ALA A 100 11.68 24.73 -11.91
N SER A 101 12.86 24.41 -11.36
CA SER A 101 12.95 23.61 -10.13
C SER A 101 12.22 24.30 -8.98
N ALA A 102 11.62 23.50 -8.10
CA ALA A 102 10.94 24.01 -6.91
C ALA A 102 11.89 24.88 -6.07
N ASP A 103 13.14 24.46 -5.89
CA ASP A 103 14.18 25.24 -5.18
C ASP A 103 14.47 26.59 -5.83
N GLY A 104 14.60 26.62 -7.17
CA GLY A 104 14.86 27.86 -7.90
C GLY A 104 13.68 28.83 -7.83
N MET A 105 12.45 28.29 -7.82
CA MET A 105 11.24 29.07 -7.64
C MET A 105 11.09 29.57 -6.20
N LEU A 106 11.39 28.73 -5.20
CA LEU A 106 11.36 29.08 -3.78
C LEU A 106 12.33 30.24 -3.51
N ARG A 107 13.58 30.12 -3.97
CA ARG A 107 14.58 31.19 -3.83
C ARG A 107 14.09 32.52 -4.42
N ARG A 108 13.46 32.48 -5.60
CA ARG A 108 12.90 33.69 -6.24
C ARG A 108 11.76 34.30 -5.44
N HIS A 109 10.80 33.50 -4.96
CA HIS A 109 9.70 34.00 -4.13
C HIS A 109 10.21 34.57 -2.81
N LEU A 110 11.17 33.91 -2.15
CA LEU A 110 11.78 34.40 -0.92
C LEU A 110 12.52 35.74 -1.15
N THR A 111 13.31 35.84 -2.22
CA THR A 111 14.01 37.11 -2.59
C THR A 111 13.00 38.24 -2.85
N ALA A 112 11.88 37.94 -3.49
CA ALA A 112 10.84 38.93 -3.74
C ALA A 112 10.12 39.36 -2.44
N LEU A 113 9.85 38.43 -1.52
CA LEU A 113 9.13 38.68 -0.27
C LEU A 113 9.99 39.33 0.83
N LEU A 114 11.28 38.98 0.90
CA LEU A 114 12.25 39.52 1.86
C LEU A 114 12.87 40.85 1.39
N GLY A 115 12.73 41.21 0.11
CA GLY A 115 13.40 42.35 -0.48
C GLY A 115 14.75 41.95 -1.10
N HIS A 116 15.10 42.56 -2.24
CA HIS A 116 16.19 42.10 -3.11
C HIS A 116 17.61 42.28 -2.53
N ALA A 117 17.76 42.71 -1.28
CA ALA A 117 19.03 43.16 -0.70
C ALA A 117 19.51 42.35 0.53
N GLU A 118 18.74 41.40 1.05
CA GLU A 118 19.07 40.72 2.32
C GLU A 118 19.53 39.26 2.12
N GLU A 119 20.85 39.02 2.12
CA GLU A 119 21.41 37.66 1.92
C GLU A 119 21.24 36.74 3.13
N GLU A 120 21.36 37.26 4.37
CA GLU A 120 21.24 36.44 5.59
C GLU A 120 19.82 35.88 5.82
N PRO A 121 18.72 36.67 5.74
CA PRO A 121 17.37 36.16 5.92
C PRO A 121 16.96 35.16 4.85
N LEU A 122 17.49 35.30 3.62
CA LEU A 122 17.29 34.33 2.56
C LEU A 122 17.93 32.98 2.90
N ALA A 123 19.17 33.00 3.43
CA ALA A 123 19.85 31.79 3.86
C ALA A 123 19.11 31.10 5.02
N GLU A 124 18.61 31.89 5.98
CA GLU A 124 17.82 31.39 7.11
C GLU A 124 16.49 30.75 6.66
N ALA A 125 15.76 31.39 5.74
CA ALA A 125 14.53 30.83 5.15
C ALA A 125 14.76 29.49 4.46
N LEU A 126 15.86 29.37 3.70
CA LEU A 126 16.23 28.14 3.01
C LEU A 126 16.68 27.06 4.00
N ALA A 127 17.33 27.42 5.11
CA ALA A 127 17.67 26.49 6.17
C ALA A 127 16.41 25.97 6.88
N LEU A 128 15.46 26.85 7.19
CA LEU A 128 14.15 26.51 7.76
C LEU A 128 13.38 25.56 6.86
N ALA A 129 13.35 25.81 5.54
CA ALA A 129 12.67 24.96 4.56
C ALA A 129 13.23 23.52 4.49
N ARG A 130 14.49 23.32 4.87
CA ARG A 130 15.18 22.02 4.85
C ARG A 130 15.13 21.27 6.17
N ARG A 131 14.52 21.86 7.22
CA ARG A 131 14.40 21.15 8.50
C ARG A 131 13.54 19.89 8.34
N PRO A 132 13.92 18.76 8.98
CA PRO A 132 13.20 17.50 8.82
C PRO A 132 11.70 17.59 9.12
N ASP A 133 11.33 18.29 10.21
CA ASP A 133 9.95 18.52 10.62
C ASP A 133 9.15 19.34 9.59
N VAL A 134 9.76 20.34 8.96
CA VAL A 134 9.17 21.13 7.86
C VAL A 134 8.97 20.27 6.61
N THR A 135 9.97 19.47 6.22
CA THR A 135 9.85 18.56 5.06
C THR A 135 8.80 17.48 5.28
N GLU A 136 8.68 16.96 6.50
CA GLU A 136 7.65 16.00 6.89
C GLU A 136 6.26 16.65 6.88
N ALA A 137 6.12 17.85 7.45
CA ALA A 137 4.86 18.58 7.50
C ALA A 137 4.35 19.01 6.12
N LEU A 138 5.24 19.35 5.19
CA LEU A 138 4.91 19.63 3.79
C LEU A 138 4.19 18.44 3.15
N GLY A 139 4.71 17.23 3.36
CA GLY A 139 4.08 15.98 2.94
C GLY A 139 3.86 15.82 1.43
N LEU A 140 4.40 16.72 0.60
CA LEU A 140 4.28 16.81 -0.85
C LEU A 140 5.66 16.97 -1.48
N ASP A 141 5.94 16.20 -2.52
CA ASP A 141 7.22 16.26 -3.24
C ASP A 141 7.09 15.67 -4.66
N PRO A 142 7.40 16.42 -5.74
CA PRO A 142 7.85 17.82 -5.79
C PRO A 142 6.70 18.81 -5.62
N LEU A 143 6.98 20.02 -5.11
CA LEU A 143 5.99 21.10 -4.98
C LEU A 143 5.63 21.73 -6.33
N ARG A 144 4.35 22.03 -6.52
CA ARG A 144 3.82 22.80 -7.66
C ARG A 144 4.03 24.30 -7.44
N PRO A 145 4.01 25.12 -8.50
CA PRO A 145 4.33 26.55 -8.38
C PRO A 145 3.57 27.32 -7.30
N HIS A 146 2.25 27.14 -7.21
CA HIS A 146 1.44 27.79 -6.19
C HIS A 146 1.73 27.30 -4.75
N GLU A 147 2.15 26.04 -4.60
CA GLU A 147 2.56 25.46 -3.32
C GLU A 147 3.91 26.02 -2.90
N VAL A 148 4.84 26.21 -3.85
CA VAL A 148 6.14 26.87 -3.60
C VAL A 148 5.94 28.32 -3.14
N GLU A 149 5.05 29.05 -3.79
CA GLU A 149 4.68 30.41 -3.37
C GLU A 149 4.08 30.40 -1.95
N SER A 150 3.19 29.46 -1.66
CA SER A 150 2.54 29.35 -0.35
C SER A 150 3.55 29.00 0.75
N LEU A 151 4.48 28.08 0.47
CA LEU A 151 5.61 27.76 1.35
C LEU A 151 6.46 29.02 1.62
N ALA A 152 6.82 29.77 0.57
CA ALA A 152 7.63 30.98 0.73
C ALA A 152 6.96 32.00 1.67
N ARG A 153 5.63 32.20 1.56
CA ARG A 153 4.88 33.08 2.45
C ARG A 153 4.88 32.61 3.89
N LEU A 154 4.66 31.31 4.13
CA LEU A 154 4.68 30.73 5.47
C LEU A 154 6.06 30.85 6.13
N LEU A 155 7.14 30.61 5.37
CA LEU A 155 8.51 30.77 5.87
C LEU A 155 8.81 32.23 6.25
N VAL A 156 8.40 33.19 5.42
CA VAL A 156 8.61 34.62 5.69
C VAL A 156 7.81 35.10 6.89
N ALA A 157 6.55 34.67 7.03
CA ALA A 157 5.73 34.98 8.21
C ALA A 157 6.40 34.47 9.49
N ARG A 158 6.95 33.25 9.44
CA ARG A 158 7.69 32.66 10.56
C ARG A 158 8.97 33.43 10.90
N LEU A 159 9.74 33.86 9.91
CA LEU A 159 10.96 34.64 10.12
C LEU A 159 10.69 36.04 10.67
N ARG A 160 9.59 36.66 10.26
CA ARG A 160 9.15 37.97 10.78
C ARG A 160 8.54 37.91 12.18
N GLY A 161 8.38 36.70 12.75
CA GLY A 161 7.69 36.49 14.02
C GLY A 161 6.18 36.72 13.95
N GLU A 162 5.60 36.73 12.74
CA GLU A 162 4.16 36.84 12.51
C GLU A 162 3.44 35.49 12.74
N SER A 163 4.18 34.38 12.71
CA SER A 163 3.68 33.05 13.03
C SER A 163 4.68 32.26 13.89
N THR A 164 4.16 31.32 14.67
CA THR A 164 4.95 30.36 15.48
C THR A 164 5.44 29.17 14.64
N ASP A 165 6.35 28.36 15.21
CA ASP A 165 6.77 27.10 14.58
C ASP A 165 5.58 26.14 14.40
N ASP A 166 4.70 26.04 15.40
CA ASP A 166 3.52 25.16 15.33
C ASP A 166 2.53 25.61 14.26
N GLU A 167 2.30 26.91 14.10
CA GLU A 167 1.46 27.47 13.05
C GLU A 167 2.05 27.26 11.65
N LEU A 168 3.38 27.35 11.51
CA LEU A 168 4.08 26.99 10.28
C LEU A 168 3.80 25.52 9.93
N LEU A 169 4.08 24.59 10.85
CA LEU A 169 3.88 23.16 10.62
C LEU A 169 2.40 22.83 10.35
N ALA A 170 1.46 23.45 11.06
CA ALA A 170 0.03 23.29 10.82
C ALA A 170 -0.37 23.78 9.43
N GLY A 171 0.12 24.95 9.01
CA GLY A 171 -0.11 25.49 7.67
C GLY A 171 0.41 24.58 6.56
N LEU A 172 1.60 24.02 6.71
CA LEU A 172 2.19 23.08 5.75
C LEU A 172 1.39 21.78 5.65
N ARG A 173 0.92 21.24 6.78
CA ARG A 173 0.08 20.03 6.83
C ARG A 173 -1.24 20.17 6.07
N THR A 174 -1.67 21.39 5.73
CA THR A 174 -2.89 21.62 4.93
C THR A 174 -2.71 21.38 3.43
N PHE A 175 -1.48 21.29 2.93
CA PHE A 175 -1.21 21.23 1.49
C PHE A 175 -1.79 19.97 0.85
N ALA A 176 -1.50 18.80 1.42
CA ALA A 176 -2.03 17.53 0.91
C ALA A 176 -3.57 17.43 1.00
N PRO A 177 -4.23 17.77 2.12
CA PRO A 177 -5.70 17.87 2.19
C PRO A 177 -6.31 18.84 1.17
N SER A 178 -5.67 19.98 0.92
CA SER A 178 -6.14 20.96 -0.07
C SER A 178 -6.04 20.40 -1.50
N GLN A 179 -4.95 19.68 -1.81
CA GLN A 179 -4.79 18.98 -3.06
C GLN A 179 -5.87 17.90 -3.25
N ALA A 180 -6.14 17.08 -2.23
CA ALA A 180 -7.19 16.07 -2.27
C ALA A 180 -8.58 16.73 -2.50
N ARG A 181 -8.92 17.76 -1.73
CA ARG A 181 -10.18 18.51 -1.90
C ARG A 181 -10.36 19.03 -3.33
N SER A 182 -9.32 19.61 -3.91
CA SER A 182 -9.37 20.15 -5.28
C SER A 182 -9.65 19.05 -6.34
N TRP A 183 -9.16 17.83 -6.11
CA TRP A 183 -9.34 16.71 -7.04
C TRP A 183 -10.77 16.18 -7.10
N PHE A 184 -11.48 16.19 -5.97
CA PHE A 184 -12.83 15.65 -5.87
C PHE A 184 -13.93 16.73 -5.87
N ALA A 185 -13.57 18.01 -5.81
CA ALA A 185 -14.54 19.11 -5.91
C ALA A 185 -15.33 19.13 -7.24
N SER A 186 -14.77 18.56 -8.30
CA SER A 186 -15.35 18.57 -9.66
C SER A 186 -15.96 17.24 -10.09
N THR A 187 -15.72 16.13 -9.37
CA THR A 187 -16.16 14.78 -9.77
C THR A 187 -17.69 14.63 -9.73
N GLY A 188 -18.38 15.36 -8.83
CA GLY A 188 -19.85 15.43 -8.78
C GLY A 188 -20.47 16.62 -9.53
N ARG A 189 -19.67 17.57 -10.04
CA ARG A 189 -20.13 18.79 -10.75
C ARG A 189 -19.94 18.73 -12.25
N ALA A 190 -19.81 17.55 -12.84
CA ALA A 190 -19.90 17.35 -14.28
C ALA A 190 -21.34 17.65 -14.78
N ALA A 191 -21.79 18.91 -14.64
CA ALA A 191 -22.99 19.43 -15.28
C ALA A 191 -22.75 19.51 -16.81
N PRO A 192 -23.82 19.42 -17.61
CA PRO A 192 -24.10 18.35 -18.58
C PRO A 192 -23.07 18.30 -19.73
N ARG A 193 -21.82 17.96 -19.42
CA ARG A 193 -20.86 17.48 -20.42
C ARG A 193 -21.17 15.99 -20.56
N GLY A 194 -21.41 15.51 -21.79
CA GLY A 194 -22.00 14.20 -22.06
C GLY A 194 -21.42 13.02 -21.27
N ARG A 195 -22.15 11.89 -21.24
CA ARG A 195 -21.87 10.66 -20.47
C ARG A 195 -20.39 10.29 -20.33
N ASP A 196 -19.60 10.43 -21.39
CA ASP A 196 -18.16 10.11 -21.39
C ASP A 196 -17.34 10.96 -20.41
N ALA A 197 -17.74 12.21 -20.15
CA ALA A 197 -17.10 13.10 -19.21
C ALA A 197 -17.31 12.67 -17.76
N VAL A 198 -18.51 12.21 -17.40
CA VAL A 198 -18.82 11.67 -16.06
C VAL A 198 -18.04 10.38 -15.84
N ALA A 199 -18.07 9.46 -16.81
CA ALA A 199 -17.30 8.22 -16.75
C ALA A 199 -15.79 8.46 -16.69
N GLY A 200 -15.28 9.50 -17.37
CA GLY A 200 -13.89 9.96 -17.26
C GLY A 200 -13.54 10.49 -15.87
N ALA A 201 -14.41 11.30 -15.28
CA ALA A 201 -14.23 11.84 -13.93
C ALA A 201 -14.24 10.74 -12.86
N LEU A 202 -15.15 9.77 -12.95
CA LEU A 202 -15.21 8.62 -12.03
C LEU A 202 -13.96 7.75 -12.15
N ARG A 203 -13.47 7.47 -13.37
CA ARG A 203 -12.21 6.74 -13.58
C ARG A 203 -11.01 7.48 -12.99
N GLN A 204 -10.94 8.80 -13.14
CA GLN A 204 -9.86 9.60 -12.55
C GLN A 204 -9.93 9.61 -11.01
N ALA A 205 -11.14 9.69 -10.44
CA ALA A 205 -11.38 9.58 -9.01
C ALA A 205 -10.95 8.20 -8.47
N ALA A 206 -11.40 7.13 -9.13
CA ALA A 206 -11.05 5.76 -8.80
C ALA A 206 -9.53 5.51 -8.89
N PHE A 207 -8.86 6.06 -9.91
CA PHE A 207 -7.41 5.94 -10.01
C PHE A 207 -6.67 6.65 -8.87
N ARG A 208 -7.11 7.86 -8.47
CA ARG A 208 -6.52 8.56 -7.31
C ARG A 208 -6.70 7.77 -6.02
N THR A 209 -7.89 7.23 -5.79
CA THR A 209 -8.18 6.40 -4.61
C THR A 209 -7.40 5.10 -4.61
N ALA A 210 -7.36 4.37 -5.73
CA ALA A 210 -6.60 3.13 -5.85
C ALA A 210 -5.08 3.36 -5.75
N ALA A 211 -4.56 4.45 -6.35
CA ALA A 211 -3.15 4.82 -6.20
C ALA A 211 -2.79 5.20 -4.75
N ALA A 212 -3.75 5.72 -3.97
CA ALA A 212 -3.56 5.96 -2.54
C ALA A 212 -3.53 4.65 -1.73
N VAL A 213 -4.43 3.70 -2.02
CA VAL A 213 -4.45 2.35 -1.40
C VAL A 213 -3.17 1.57 -1.73
N TYR A 214 -2.76 1.61 -2.99
CA TYR A 214 -1.63 0.87 -3.54
C TYR A 214 -0.37 1.74 -3.70
N ASN A 215 -0.22 2.74 -2.83
CA ASN A 215 0.92 3.64 -2.86
C ASN A 215 2.22 2.86 -2.61
N GLY A 216 3.11 2.82 -3.59
CA GLY A 216 4.33 2.01 -3.55
C GLY A 216 4.14 0.54 -3.95
N SER A 217 3.02 0.18 -4.58
CA SER A 217 2.77 -1.18 -5.13
C SER A 217 2.97 -1.20 -6.66
N PRO A 218 2.96 -2.38 -7.32
CA PRO A 218 3.07 -2.48 -8.76
C PRO A 218 2.01 -1.64 -9.49
N TYR A 219 2.43 -0.96 -10.55
CA TYR A 219 1.54 -0.11 -11.34
C TYR A 219 0.39 -0.89 -11.99
N SER A 220 0.65 -2.15 -12.37
CA SER A 220 -0.39 -3.05 -12.88
C SER A 220 -1.49 -3.31 -11.85
N VAL A 221 -1.12 -3.57 -10.59
CA VAL A 221 -2.07 -3.78 -9.48
C VAL A 221 -2.91 -2.54 -9.26
N ALA A 222 -2.27 -1.37 -9.08
CA ALA A 222 -2.98 -0.11 -8.84
C ALA A 222 -3.93 0.25 -10.01
N THR A 223 -3.51 0.00 -11.26
CA THR A 223 -4.33 0.29 -12.44
C THR A 223 -5.50 -0.66 -12.59
N SER A 224 -5.29 -1.97 -12.46
CA SER A 224 -6.38 -2.95 -12.50
C SER A 224 -7.39 -2.71 -11.38
N ALA A 225 -6.92 -2.41 -10.17
CA ALA A 225 -7.77 -2.12 -9.03
C ALA A 225 -8.54 -0.78 -9.22
N ALA A 226 -7.93 0.22 -9.86
CA ALA A 226 -8.59 1.47 -10.24
C ALA A 226 -9.73 1.26 -11.24
N GLU A 227 -9.54 0.44 -12.27
CA GLU A 227 -10.60 0.16 -13.26
C GLU A 227 -11.76 -0.62 -12.60
N GLN A 228 -11.46 -1.52 -11.65
CA GLN A 228 -12.49 -2.18 -10.86
C GLN A 228 -13.26 -1.19 -9.97
N LEU A 229 -12.57 -0.29 -9.27
CA LEU A 229 -13.22 0.73 -8.45
C LEU A 229 -14.05 1.71 -9.30
N ALA A 230 -13.59 2.04 -10.50
CA ALA A 230 -14.34 2.87 -11.43
C ALA A 230 -15.65 2.19 -11.86
N TRP A 231 -15.64 0.87 -12.04
CA TRP A 231 -16.84 0.09 -12.30
C TRP A 231 -17.81 0.15 -11.11
N GLU A 232 -17.32 -0.04 -9.88
CA GLU A 232 -18.14 0.06 -8.66
C GLU A 232 -18.77 1.46 -8.51
N PHE A 233 -17.99 2.52 -8.76
CA PHE A 233 -18.50 3.90 -8.75
C PHE A 233 -19.56 4.14 -9.83
N ALA A 234 -19.36 3.62 -11.04
CA ALA A 234 -20.32 3.78 -12.12
C ALA A 234 -21.63 3.02 -11.84
N GLN A 235 -21.55 1.80 -11.30
CA GLN A 235 -22.72 1.01 -10.88
C GLN A 235 -23.52 1.71 -9.80
N ALA A 236 -22.84 2.32 -8.83
CA ALA A 236 -23.50 3.05 -7.75
C ALA A 236 -24.11 4.38 -8.24
N ALA A 237 -23.48 5.04 -9.21
CA ALA A 237 -23.98 6.29 -9.78
C ALA A 237 -25.22 6.08 -10.67
N GLU A 238 -25.27 5.00 -11.45
CA GLU A 238 -26.40 4.65 -12.33
C GLU A 238 -26.77 3.16 -12.20
N PRO A 239 -27.51 2.77 -11.15
CA PRO A 239 -27.92 1.38 -10.95
C PRO A 239 -28.75 0.85 -12.11
N GLY A 240 -28.44 -0.37 -12.59
CA GLY A 240 -29.16 -1.05 -13.67
C GLY A 240 -28.61 -0.80 -15.08
N ARG A 241 -27.55 0.01 -15.21
CA ARG A 241 -26.85 0.23 -16.49
C ARG A 241 -25.45 -0.37 -16.44
N GLU A 242 -25.13 -1.27 -17.36
CA GLU A 242 -23.78 -1.81 -17.44
C GLU A 242 -22.74 -0.73 -17.82
N PRO A 243 -21.68 -0.51 -17.00
CA PRO A 243 -20.64 0.46 -17.30
C PRO A 243 -19.76 -0.05 -18.44
N GLY A 244 -19.59 0.76 -19.48
CA GLY A 244 -18.64 0.48 -20.55
C GLY A 244 -17.19 0.56 -20.08
N ARG A 245 -16.29 -0.25 -20.67
CA ARG A 245 -14.84 -0.22 -20.42
C ARG A 245 -14.07 0.19 -21.67
N VAL A 246 -13.17 1.15 -21.52
CA VAL A 246 -12.24 1.54 -22.59
C VAL A 246 -11.11 0.50 -22.64
N LEU A 247 -11.02 -0.26 -23.73
CA LEU A 247 -10.03 -1.34 -23.87
C LEU A 247 -8.65 -0.81 -24.31
N PHE A 248 -8.63 0.21 -25.16
CA PHE A 248 -7.41 0.84 -25.67
C PHE A 248 -7.45 2.34 -25.38
N GLY A 249 -6.46 2.85 -24.65
CA GLY A 249 -6.35 4.27 -24.37
C GLY A 249 -4.93 4.68 -23.98
N ASP A 250 -4.37 5.65 -24.69
CA ASP A 250 -2.97 6.09 -24.54
C ASP A 250 -2.73 7.10 -23.40
N HIS A 251 -3.52 7.01 -22.33
CA HIS A 251 -3.60 8.07 -21.32
C HIS A 251 -2.79 7.81 -20.05
N SER A 252 -1.86 6.84 -20.04
CA SER A 252 -1.12 6.47 -18.81
C SER A 252 -0.36 7.65 -18.19
N ARG A 253 0.37 8.42 -19.01
CA ARG A 253 1.09 9.62 -18.56
C ARG A 253 0.15 10.72 -18.08
N ALA A 254 -0.92 11.00 -18.83
CA ALA A 254 -1.91 12.01 -18.45
C ALA A 254 -2.61 11.65 -17.13
N ARG A 255 -2.98 10.38 -16.95
CA ARG A 255 -3.60 9.83 -15.74
C ARG A 255 -2.67 9.97 -14.52
N LEU A 256 -1.40 9.60 -14.67
CA LEU A 256 -0.37 9.75 -13.63
C LEU A 256 -0.18 11.23 -13.25
N ALA A 257 -0.02 12.12 -14.23
CA ALA A 257 0.12 13.56 -13.99
C ALA A 257 -1.11 14.15 -13.29
N ALA A 258 -2.32 13.77 -13.72
CA ALA A 258 -3.58 14.23 -13.12
C ALA A 258 -3.79 13.70 -11.69
N ALA A 259 -3.13 12.60 -11.32
CA ALA A 259 -3.11 12.06 -9.97
C ALA A 259 -1.86 12.47 -9.17
N ARG A 260 -0.99 13.32 -9.72
CA ARG A 260 0.31 13.67 -9.11
C ARG A 260 1.04 12.40 -8.63
N ALA A 261 1.13 11.44 -9.54
CA ALA A 261 1.72 10.12 -9.32
C ALA A 261 2.89 9.91 -10.26
N GLU A 262 3.86 9.11 -9.83
CA GLU A 262 5.02 8.76 -10.63
C GLU A 262 5.26 7.26 -10.64
N LEU A 263 5.93 6.83 -11.70
CA LEU A 263 6.44 5.47 -11.82
C LEU A 263 7.88 5.44 -11.32
N PHE A 264 8.20 4.43 -10.55
CA PHE A 264 9.55 4.11 -10.14
C PHE A 264 9.75 2.61 -10.22
N THR A 265 11.00 2.18 -10.27
CA THR A 265 11.34 0.77 -10.30
C THR A 265 11.65 0.30 -8.88
N GLY A 266 11.18 -0.89 -8.51
CA GLY A 266 11.54 -1.50 -7.25
C GLY A 266 11.08 -2.94 -7.15
N ASP A 267 11.61 -3.63 -6.15
CA ASP A 267 11.34 -5.07 -5.97
C ASP A 267 9.93 -5.33 -5.43
N VAL A 268 9.39 -6.46 -5.86
CA VAL A 268 8.22 -7.11 -5.27
C VAL A 268 8.60 -8.50 -4.82
N LEU A 269 8.27 -8.78 -3.56
CA LEU A 269 8.36 -10.11 -2.98
C LEU A 269 7.13 -10.94 -3.35
N PHE A 270 7.36 -12.11 -3.94
CA PHE A 270 6.32 -13.10 -4.21
C PHE A 270 6.15 -14.06 -3.03
N ALA A 271 5.05 -14.81 -3.02
CA ALA A 271 4.71 -15.75 -1.94
C ALA A 271 5.71 -16.90 -1.77
N ASP A 272 6.52 -17.16 -2.80
CA ASP A 272 7.63 -18.14 -2.81
C ASP A 272 8.97 -17.51 -2.38
N GLY A 273 8.96 -16.25 -1.94
CA GLY A 273 10.13 -15.50 -1.50
C GLY A 273 11.07 -15.08 -2.64
N ARG A 274 10.64 -15.12 -3.91
CA ARG A 274 11.39 -14.51 -5.01
C ARG A 274 11.14 -13.00 -5.08
N ARG A 275 12.18 -12.25 -5.44
CA ARG A 275 12.08 -10.82 -5.75
C ARG A 275 12.13 -10.63 -7.26
N LEU A 276 11.22 -9.81 -7.78
CA LEU A 276 11.29 -9.32 -9.16
C LEU A 276 11.22 -7.80 -9.16
N GLU A 277 12.18 -7.20 -9.85
CA GLU A 277 12.17 -5.78 -10.12
C GLU A 277 10.98 -5.45 -11.04
N THR A 278 10.11 -4.54 -10.61
CA THR A 278 8.91 -4.16 -11.37
C THR A 278 8.65 -2.68 -11.33
N ARG A 279 7.81 -2.21 -12.25
CA ARG A 279 7.33 -0.83 -12.28
C ARG A 279 6.26 -0.65 -11.21
N LYS A 280 6.55 0.19 -10.24
CA LYS A 280 5.69 0.55 -9.12
C LYS A 280 5.17 1.97 -9.30
N VAL A 281 4.07 2.29 -8.63
CA VAL A 281 3.47 3.63 -8.65
C VAL A 281 3.42 4.21 -7.25
N ARG A 282 3.69 5.50 -7.10
CA ARG A 282 3.46 6.23 -5.86
C ARG A 282 2.90 7.61 -6.14
N LEU A 283 2.11 8.12 -5.19
CA LEU A 283 1.74 9.52 -5.13
C LEU A 283 2.96 10.35 -4.71
N GLN A 284 3.08 11.53 -5.30
CA GLN A 284 4.18 12.47 -5.09
C GLN A 284 3.99 13.23 -3.77
N GLY A 285 4.40 12.59 -2.69
CA GLY A 285 4.32 13.11 -1.31
C GLY A 285 3.89 12.06 -0.29
N GLY A 286 4.56 12.03 0.87
CA GLY A 286 4.26 11.08 1.94
C GLY A 286 2.87 11.24 2.58
N ALA A 287 2.31 12.45 2.57
CA ALA A 287 1.01 12.73 3.18
C ALA A 287 -0.17 12.57 2.20
N LEU A 288 0.08 12.53 0.89
CA LEU A 288 -0.97 12.64 -0.12
C LEU A 288 -1.91 11.44 -0.16
N ALA A 289 -1.39 10.22 0.00
CA ALA A 289 -2.21 9.00 0.05
C ALA A 289 -3.23 9.07 1.20
N ARG A 290 -2.77 9.40 2.42
CA ARG A 290 -3.64 9.56 3.59
C ARG A 290 -4.67 10.66 3.38
N ALA A 291 -4.26 11.82 2.83
CA ALA A 291 -5.17 12.93 2.57
C ALA A 291 -6.27 12.58 1.55
N VAL A 292 -5.95 11.82 0.49
CA VAL A 292 -6.94 11.33 -0.48
C VAL A 292 -7.95 10.41 0.19
N LEU A 293 -7.48 9.42 0.95
CA LEU A 293 -8.34 8.44 1.59
C LEU A 293 -9.24 9.08 2.65
N ALA A 294 -8.70 9.95 3.49
CA ALA A 294 -9.48 10.71 4.47
C ALA A 294 -10.55 11.56 3.78
N HIS A 295 -10.18 12.32 2.74
CA HIS A 295 -11.14 13.16 2.02
C HIS A 295 -12.27 12.35 1.38
N VAL A 296 -11.95 11.23 0.71
CA VAL A 296 -12.97 10.37 0.10
C VAL A 296 -13.90 9.78 1.16
N TRP A 297 -13.35 9.34 2.30
CA TRP A 297 -14.11 8.70 3.36
C TRP A 297 -15.00 9.68 4.14
N GLU A 298 -14.49 10.86 4.48
CA GLU A 298 -15.17 11.83 5.35
C GLU A 298 -16.16 12.72 4.57
N GLU A 299 -15.81 13.13 3.35
CA GLU A 299 -16.60 14.13 2.61
C GLU A 299 -17.56 13.52 1.58
N HIS A 300 -17.33 12.27 1.12
CA HIS A 300 -18.13 11.64 0.05
C HIS A 300 -18.88 10.39 0.54
N HIS A 301 -19.91 10.59 1.37
CA HIS A 301 -20.69 9.50 1.98
C HIS A 301 -21.22 8.44 0.99
N ASN A 302 -21.69 8.86 -0.19
CA ASN A 302 -22.20 7.95 -1.22
C ASN A 302 -21.11 7.03 -1.83
N VAL A 303 -19.83 7.39 -1.66
CA VAL A 303 -18.68 6.59 -2.14
C VAL A 303 -18.35 5.46 -1.15
N ARG A 304 -18.75 5.57 0.12
CA ARG A 304 -18.39 4.61 1.17
C ARG A 304 -18.81 3.18 0.85
N GLY A 305 -20.08 2.96 0.47
CA GLY A 305 -20.58 1.62 0.13
C GLY A 305 -19.77 0.94 -0.99
N PRO A 306 -19.65 1.55 -2.18
CA PRO A 306 -18.85 1.02 -3.29
C PRO A 306 -17.37 0.82 -2.91
N LEU A 307 -16.79 1.73 -2.12
CA LEU A 307 -15.41 1.60 -1.64
C LEU A 307 -15.24 0.41 -0.68
N CYS A 308 -16.18 0.20 0.25
CA CYS A 308 -16.18 -0.94 1.18
C CYS A 308 -16.31 -2.26 0.42
N GLN A 309 -17.23 -2.35 -0.54
CA GLN A 309 -17.37 -3.53 -1.40
C GLN A 309 -16.08 -3.80 -2.18
N TRP A 310 -15.53 -2.78 -2.83
CA TRP A 310 -14.29 -2.90 -3.58
C TRP A 310 -13.13 -3.38 -2.69
N LEU A 311 -12.95 -2.79 -1.49
CA LEU A 311 -11.91 -3.18 -0.54
C LEU A 311 -12.06 -4.65 -0.10
N ARG A 312 -13.29 -5.12 0.16
CA ARG A 312 -13.53 -6.55 0.45
C ARG A 312 -13.13 -7.44 -0.72
N THR A 313 -13.45 -7.05 -1.95
CA THR A 313 -13.00 -7.80 -3.13
C THR A 313 -11.48 -7.79 -3.29
N GLN A 314 -10.80 -6.68 -2.98
CA GLN A 314 -9.33 -6.65 -2.98
C GLN A 314 -8.75 -7.57 -1.90
N CYS A 315 -9.38 -7.63 -0.73
CA CYS A 315 -8.95 -8.50 0.36
C CYS A 315 -9.14 -10.00 0.04
N ALA A 316 -10.06 -10.31 -0.87
CA ALA A 316 -10.31 -11.65 -1.38
C ALA A 316 -9.32 -12.12 -2.46
N ASP A 317 -8.45 -11.25 -2.99
CA ASP A 317 -7.50 -11.62 -4.05
C ASP A 317 -6.36 -12.48 -3.47
N GLU A 318 -6.09 -13.65 -4.06
CA GLU A 318 -5.09 -14.60 -3.56
C GLU A 318 -3.67 -14.02 -3.45
N ARG A 319 -3.37 -12.94 -4.18
CA ARG A 319 -2.02 -12.38 -4.24
C ARG A 319 -1.79 -11.41 -3.07
N PRO A 320 -0.75 -11.62 -2.24
CA PRO A 320 -0.43 -10.73 -1.11
C PRO A 320 -0.19 -9.28 -1.49
N VAL A 321 0.37 -9.05 -2.68
CA VAL A 321 0.60 -7.70 -3.21
C VAL A 321 -0.70 -6.91 -3.45
N VAL A 322 -1.85 -7.58 -3.48
CA VAL A 322 -3.18 -6.99 -3.64
C VAL A 322 -3.87 -6.89 -2.27
N TRP A 323 -4.06 -8.00 -1.58
CA TRP A 323 -4.89 -8.00 -0.36
C TRP A 323 -4.22 -7.29 0.82
N VAL A 324 -2.89 -7.33 0.96
CA VAL A 324 -2.19 -6.76 2.13
C VAL A 324 -2.28 -5.22 2.16
N PRO A 325 -1.94 -4.48 1.07
CA PRO A 325 -2.14 -3.03 1.06
C PRO A 325 -3.60 -2.62 1.23
N ALA A 326 -4.55 -3.39 0.69
CA ALA A 326 -5.98 -3.15 0.85
C ALA A 326 -6.41 -3.29 2.33
N ALA A 327 -5.97 -4.35 3.01
CA ALA A 327 -6.25 -4.58 4.42
C ALA A 327 -5.60 -3.53 5.34
N ILE A 328 -4.34 -3.14 5.07
CA ILE A 328 -3.67 -2.05 5.80
C ILE A 328 -4.44 -0.74 5.61
N THR A 329 -4.88 -0.44 4.39
CA THR A 329 -5.64 0.77 4.09
C THR A 329 -7.00 0.77 4.79
N ALA A 330 -7.73 -0.33 4.75
CA ALA A 330 -9.00 -0.47 5.48
C ALA A 330 -8.80 -0.31 6.99
N GLY A 331 -7.72 -0.85 7.55
CA GLY A 331 -7.32 -0.62 8.95
C GLY A 331 -7.02 0.86 9.26
N ALA A 332 -6.46 1.62 8.32
CA ALA A 332 -6.31 3.06 8.47
C ALA A 332 -7.66 3.80 8.42
N LEU A 333 -8.60 3.39 7.56
CA LEU A 333 -9.96 3.95 7.49
C LEU A 333 -10.76 3.71 8.79
N CYS A 334 -10.51 2.58 9.49
CA CYS A 334 -11.07 2.34 10.81
C CYS A 334 -10.72 3.43 11.84
N THR A 335 -9.64 4.19 11.65
CA THR A 335 -9.28 5.31 12.53
C THR A 335 -10.15 6.55 12.32
N LEU A 336 -10.85 6.63 11.20
CA LEU A 336 -11.75 7.74 10.85
C LEU A 336 -13.19 7.44 11.26
N ASP A 337 -13.67 6.22 11.03
CA ASP A 337 -15.01 5.77 11.41
C ASP A 337 -15.00 4.25 11.68
N PHE A 338 -14.64 3.87 12.91
CA PHE A 338 -14.52 2.46 13.29
C PHE A 338 -15.84 1.72 13.18
N GLY A 339 -16.95 2.32 13.62
CA GLY A 339 -18.25 1.65 13.64
C GLY A 339 -18.69 1.23 12.24
N TYR A 340 -18.60 2.15 11.28
CA TYR A 340 -18.96 1.87 9.89
C TYR A 340 -18.00 0.88 9.23
N ALA A 341 -16.68 1.10 9.35
CA ALA A 341 -15.67 0.21 8.74
C ALA A 341 -15.72 -1.21 9.33
N LEU A 342 -15.97 -1.33 10.64
CA LEU A 342 -16.16 -2.62 11.31
C LEU A 342 -17.32 -3.38 10.70
N GLN A 343 -18.49 -2.75 10.50
CA GLN A 343 -19.68 -3.42 9.99
C GLN A 343 -19.61 -3.73 8.48
N GLU A 344 -19.10 -2.80 7.67
CA GLU A 344 -19.16 -2.91 6.22
C GLU A 344 -17.96 -3.63 5.59
N ILE A 345 -16.84 -3.70 6.30
CA ILE A 345 -15.60 -4.31 5.81
C ILE A 345 -15.13 -5.44 6.71
N VAL A 346 -14.82 -5.13 7.98
CA VAL A 346 -14.10 -6.08 8.84
C VAL A 346 -14.98 -7.27 9.20
N PHE A 347 -16.22 -7.04 9.63
CA PHE A 347 -17.12 -8.08 10.12
C PHE A 347 -17.47 -9.14 9.05
N PRO A 348 -17.80 -8.77 7.80
CA PRO A 348 -17.98 -9.74 6.71
C PRO A 348 -16.75 -10.64 6.50
N LEU A 349 -15.54 -10.08 6.55
CA LEU A 349 -14.31 -10.84 6.35
C LEU A 349 -13.91 -11.67 7.57
N ALA A 350 -14.20 -11.17 8.77
CA ALA A 350 -13.91 -11.84 10.04
C ALA A 350 -14.82 -13.06 10.28
N SER A 351 -16.03 -13.04 9.73
CA SER A 351 -17.02 -14.11 9.84
C SER A 351 -16.97 -15.09 8.67
N ASP A 352 -16.03 -14.89 7.73
CA ASP A 352 -15.82 -15.79 6.60
C ASP A 352 -14.99 -17.02 7.02
N GLU A 353 -15.19 -18.17 6.39
CA GLU A 353 -14.48 -19.41 6.71
C GLU A 353 -13.07 -19.48 6.08
N PHE A 354 -12.81 -18.67 5.05
CA PHE A 354 -11.51 -18.65 4.38
C PHE A 354 -10.44 -17.92 5.21
N LEU A 355 -9.37 -18.64 5.55
CA LEU A 355 -8.21 -18.12 6.30
C LEU A 355 -7.71 -16.77 5.78
N GLN A 356 -7.69 -16.56 4.47
CA GLN A 356 -7.23 -15.30 3.88
C GLN A 356 -8.11 -14.11 4.28
N GLN A 357 -9.43 -14.27 4.28
CA GLN A 357 -10.36 -13.20 4.66
C GLN A 357 -10.22 -12.86 6.13
N GLN A 358 -10.10 -13.89 6.97
CA GLN A 358 -9.85 -13.74 8.40
C GLN A 358 -8.49 -13.07 8.68
N LEU A 359 -7.43 -13.40 7.91
CA LEU A 359 -6.14 -12.72 7.98
C LEU A 359 -6.21 -11.26 7.51
N ALA A 360 -7.01 -10.94 6.49
CA ALA A 360 -7.24 -9.57 6.05
C ALA A 360 -7.96 -8.77 7.14
N ALA A 361 -9.04 -9.31 7.73
CA ALA A 361 -9.73 -8.71 8.87
C ALA A 361 -8.80 -8.51 10.08
N ALA A 362 -7.98 -9.52 10.39
CA ALA A 362 -7.00 -9.42 11.46
C ALA A 362 -5.95 -8.34 11.20
N THR A 363 -5.48 -8.22 9.95
CA THR A 363 -4.55 -7.17 9.52
C THR A 363 -5.17 -5.78 9.69
N MET A 364 -6.44 -5.60 9.31
CA MET A 364 -7.16 -4.33 9.49
C MET A 364 -7.24 -3.92 10.95
N LEU A 365 -7.66 -4.84 11.84
CA LEU A 365 -7.78 -4.58 13.27
C LEU A 365 -6.41 -4.31 13.92
N ALA A 366 -5.40 -5.09 13.55
CA ALA A 366 -4.04 -4.89 14.02
C ALA A 366 -3.47 -3.53 13.61
N GLN A 367 -3.72 -3.11 12.36
CA GLN A 367 -3.31 -1.81 11.84
C GLN A 367 -4.06 -0.66 12.53
N ALA A 368 -5.37 -0.80 12.71
CA ALA A 368 -6.19 0.19 13.41
C ALA A 368 -5.71 0.40 14.86
N ALA A 369 -5.41 -0.69 15.57
CA ALA A 369 -4.85 -0.66 16.91
C ALA A 369 -3.44 -0.04 16.97
N ALA A 370 -2.61 -0.27 15.94
CA ALA A 370 -1.27 0.32 15.86
C ALA A 370 -1.30 1.84 15.61
N LEU A 371 -2.30 2.33 14.86
CA LEU A 371 -2.39 3.74 14.47
C LEU A 371 -3.08 4.64 15.53
N SER A 372 -3.88 4.07 16.43
CA SER A 372 -4.68 4.85 17.38
C SER A 372 -4.84 4.15 18.74
N GLU A 373 -4.30 4.79 19.77
CA GLU A 373 -4.36 4.30 21.15
C GLU A 373 -5.79 4.14 21.70
N PRO A 374 -6.69 5.14 21.55
CA PRO A 374 -8.09 4.95 21.95
C PRO A 374 -8.76 3.80 21.21
N LEU A 375 -8.44 3.64 19.91
CA LEU A 375 -9.03 2.59 19.09
C LEU A 375 -8.49 1.21 19.46
N ARG A 376 -7.23 1.10 19.89
CA ARG A 376 -6.65 -0.14 20.41
C ARG A 376 -7.48 -0.73 21.54
N VAL A 377 -7.97 0.11 22.46
CA VAL A 377 -8.84 -0.33 23.57
C VAL A 377 -10.15 -0.92 23.04
N VAL A 378 -10.78 -0.27 22.06
CA VAL A 378 -12.04 -0.71 21.45
C VAL A 378 -11.82 -2.01 20.67
N VAL A 379 -10.80 -2.08 19.80
CA VAL A 379 -10.43 -3.27 19.04
C VAL A 379 -10.18 -4.45 19.98
N ARG A 380 -9.44 -4.23 21.07
CA ARG A 380 -9.20 -5.26 22.09
C ARG A 380 -10.49 -5.76 22.72
N HIS A 381 -11.46 -4.87 22.97
CA HIS A 381 -12.77 -5.28 23.48
C HIS A 381 -13.54 -6.12 22.44
N THR A 382 -13.59 -5.68 21.18
CA THR A 382 -14.22 -6.40 20.07
C THR A 382 -13.64 -7.80 19.88
N VAL A 383 -12.31 -7.91 19.78
CA VAL A 383 -11.58 -9.19 19.63
C VAL A 383 -11.86 -10.13 20.80
N ARG A 384 -11.88 -9.59 22.02
CA ARG A 384 -12.25 -10.36 23.21
C ARG A 384 -13.71 -10.81 23.21
N GLY A 385 -14.61 -10.03 22.60
CA GLY A 385 -16.01 -10.42 22.37
C GLY A 385 -16.07 -11.62 21.43
N TRP A 386 -15.49 -11.49 20.24
CA TRP A 386 -15.43 -12.54 19.22
C TRP A 386 -14.79 -13.82 19.71
N ALA A 387 -13.72 -13.73 20.51
CA ALA A 387 -13.11 -14.91 21.09
C ALA A 387 -14.09 -15.72 21.95
N ARG A 388 -15.08 -15.08 22.60
CA ARG A 388 -16.07 -15.67 23.51
C ARG A 388 -17.37 -16.11 22.85
N GLU A 389 -17.65 -15.67 21.63
CA GLU A 389 -18.85 -16.05 20.90
C GLU A 389 -18.71 -17.47 20.34
N ASP A 390 -19.85 -18.16 20.16
CA ASP A 390 -19.93 -19.48 19.51
C ASP A 390 -19.92 -19.31 17.97
N ASP A 391 -18.89 -18.62 17.46
CA ASP A 391 -18.63 -18.45 16.04
C ASP A 391 -17.15 -18.72 15.76
N ASP A 392 -16.88 -19.87 15.15
CA ASP A 392 -15.54 -20.39 14.91
C ASP A 392 -14.71 -19.47 14.00
N ALA A 393 -15.34 -18.83 13.02
CA ALA A 393 -14.66 -17.92 12.10
C ALA A 393 -14.21 -16.65 12.82
N ARG A 394 -15.10 -16.05 13.61
CA ARG A 394 -14.75 -14.85 14.41
C ARG A 394 -13.75 -15.19 15.52
N ALA A 395 -13.86 -16.35 16.14
CA ALA A 395 -12.86 -16.82 17.10
C ALA A 395 -11.49 -17.05 16.44
N GLY A 396 -11.45 -17.61 15.23
CA GLY A 396 -10.23 -17.74 14.42
C GLY A 396 -9.60 -16.38 14.10
N THR A 397 -10.40 -15.42 13.63
CA THR A 397 -9.96 -14.04 13.41
C THR A 397 -9.42 -13.39 14.69
N ALA A 398 -10.11 -13.59 15.82
CA ALA A 398 -9.65 -13.07 17.11
C ALA A 398 -8.27 -13.62 17.51
N ALA A 399 -7.99 -14.90 17.24
CA ALA A 399 -6.68 -15.48 17.46
C ALA A 399 -5.63 -14.84 16.54
N LEU A 400 -5.94 -14.70 15.24
CA LEU A 400 -5.04 -14.09 14.25
C LEU A 400 -4.62 -12.67 14.60
N VAL A 401 -5.52 -11.86 15.15
CA VAL A 401 -5.22 -10.49 15.59
C VAL A 401 -4.10 -10.46 16.63
N HIS A 402 -4.09 -11.42 17.57
CA HIS A 402 -3.03 -11.53 18.57
C HIS A 402 -1.66 -11.82 17.96
N GLY A 403 -1.61 -12.43 16.77
CA GLY A 403 -0.38 -12.72 16.02
C GLY A 403 0.38 -11.47 15.52
N PHE A 404 -0.23 -10.29 15.56
CA PHE A 404 0.43 -9.03 15.20
C PHE A 404 1.09 -8.33 16.40
N GLY A 405 0.74 -8.72 17.64
CA GLY A 405 1.29 -8.12 18.85
C GLY A 405 0.86 -6.67 19.13
N THR A 406 -0.11 -6.12 18.40
CA THR A 406 -0.53 -4.70 18.52
C THR A 406 -1.74 -4.48 19.42
N VAL A 407 -2.57 -5.52 19.63
CA VAL A 407 -3.86 -5.40 20.34
C VAL A 407 -3.76 -5.67 21.84
N ALA A 408 -2.84 -6.55 22.26
CA ALA A 408 -2.55 -6.76 23.67
C ALA A 408 -1.51 -5.75 24.17
N GLU A 409 -1.39 -5.61 25.49
CA GLU A 409 -0.42 -4.70 26.12
C GLU A 409 1.02 -5.18 25.99
N SER A 410 1.22 -6.48 25.76
CA SER A 410 2.53 -7.12 25.58
C SER A 410 2.42 -8.42 24.80
N VAL A 411 3.55 -8.93 24.30
CA VAL A 411 3.64 -10.24 23.65
C VAL A 411 3.17 -11.35 24.59
N SER A 412 3.56 -11.30 25.87
CA SER A 412 3.07 -12.27 26.87
C SER A 412 1.55 -12.24 27.01
N ALA A 413 0.94 -11.05 27.05
CA ALA A 413 -0.51 -10.92 27.17
C ALA A 413 -1.25 -11.48 25.93
N SER A 414 -0.71 -11.30 24.73
CA SER A 414 -1.23 -11.97 23.53
C SER A 414 -1.15 -13.48 23.66
N LEU A 415 -0.02 -14.02 24.11
CA LEU A 415 0.13 -15.46 24.32
C LEU A 415 -0.85 -15.98 25.39
N ASP A 416 -1.06 -15.24 26.48
CA ASP A 416 -2.05 -15.60 27.51
C ASP A 416 -3.48 -15.71 26.94
N GLU A 417 -3.86 -14.81 26.04
CA GLU A 417 -5.15 -14.88 25.33
C GLU A 417 -5.19 -16.11 24.40
N LEU A 418 -4.15 -16.35 23.60
CA LEU A 418 -4.06 -17.50 22.70
C LEU A 418 -4.16 -18.85 23.45
N GLY A 419 -3.46 -18.98 24.59
CA GLY A 419 -3.55 -20.17 25.44
C GLY A 419 -4.96 -20.37 26.00
N ARG A 420 -5.63 -19.29 26.42
CA ARG A 420 -7.04 -19.35 26.88
C ARG A 420 -7.99 -19.77 25.77
N MET A 421 -7.80 -19.28 24.54
CA MET A 421 -8.61 -19.65 23.38
C MET A 421 -8.41 -21.11 23.00
N ALA A 422 -7.16 -21.59 22.98
CA ALA A 422 -6.85 -23.01 22.73
C ALA A 422 -7.50 -23.96 23.75
N GLY A 423 -7.72 -23.49 24.98
CA GLY A 423 -8.38 -24.25 26.04
C GLY A 423 -9.89 -24.47 25.83
N ARG A 424 -10.53 -23.79 24.88
CA ARG A 424 -11.94 -23.97 24.57
C ARG A 424 -12.12 -25.16 23.63
N GLN A 425 -12.96 -26.10 24.03
CA GLN A 425 -13.37 -27.20 23.16
C GLN A 425 -14.42 -26.65 22.21
N TYR A 426 -14.06 -26.50 20.94
CA TYR A 426 -15.02 -26.29 19.86
C TYR A 426 -15.54 -27.66 19.43
N GLU A 427 -16.86 -27.81 19.27
CA GLU A 427 -17.48 -29.06 18.84
C GLU A 427 -17.04 -29.38 17.40
N GLY A 428 -16.07 -30.28 17.23
CA GLY A 428 -15.58 -30.68 15.91
C GLY A 428 -14.39 -31.65 15.97
N PRO A 429 -14.13 -32.42 14.89
CA PRO A 429 -13.05 -33.42 14.85
C PRO A 429 -11.63 -32.81 14.85
N GLU A 430 -11.48 -31.54 14.46
CA GLU A 430 -10.26 -30.74 14.69
C GLU A 430 -10.64 -29.43 15.37
N PRO A 431 -10.00 -29.02 16.49
CA PRO A 431 -10.30 -27.74 17.12
C PRO A 431 -9.80 -26.59 16.24
N PHE A 432 -10.69 -26.00 15.45
CA PHE A 432 -10.41 -24.97 14.45
C PHE A 432 -9.52 -23.84 15.02
N GLY A 433 -9.80 -23.38 16.24
CA GLY A 433 -9.03 -22.35 16.94
C GLY A 433 -7.55 -22.68 17.22
N LEU A 434 -7.14 -23.96 17.28
CA LEU A 434 -5.74 -24.33 17.54
C LEU A 434 -4.81 -23.94 16.40
N ARG A 435 -5.24 -24.08 15.15
CA ARG A 435 -4.42 -23.74 13.97
C ARG A 435 -4.15 -22.23 13.90
N TYR A 436 -5.18 -21.42 14.11
CA TYR A 436 -5.06 -19.96 14.15
C TYR A 436 -4.20 -19.48 15.33
N GLY A 437 -4.38 -20.08 16.50
CA GLY A 437 -3.56 -19.77 17.67
C GLY A 437 -2.08 -20.09 17.44
N ALA A 438 -1.79 -21.25 16.84
CA ALA A 438 -0.42 -21.67 16.54
C ALA A 438 0.24 -20.78 15.47
N LEU A 439 -0.49 -20.45 14.40
CA LEU A 439 -0.02 -19.51 13.38
C LEU A 439 0.27 -18.13 14.00
N SER A 440 -0.58 -17.67 14.92
CA SER A 440 -0.40 -16.40 15.61
C SER A 440 0.81 -16.40 16.53
N ALA A 441 1.04 -17.48 17.26
CA ALA A 441 2.25 -17.64 18.07
C ALA A 441 3.52 -17.70 17.20
N ALA A 442 3.47 -18.36 16.03
CA ALA A 442 4.57 -18.35 15.07
C ALA A 442 4.82 -16.94 14.49
N ARG A 443 3.76 -16.16 14.22
CA ARG A 443 3.91 -14.76 13.79
C ARG A 443 4.55 -13.88 14.87
N LEU A 444 4.20 -14.09 16.14
CA LEU A 444 4.83 -13.39 17.26
C LEU A 444 6.33 -13.73 17.42
N LEU A 445 6.74 -14.96 17.08
CA LEU A 445 8.16 -15.35 17.05
C LEU A 445 8.98 -14.49 16.07
N ALA A 446 8.38 -14.05 14.96
CA ALA A 446 9.06 -13.17 14.00
C ALA A 446 9.12 -11.69 14.43
N GLY A 447 8.52 -11.36 15.58
CA GLY A 447 8.46 -10.02 16.15
C GLY A 447 9.70 -9.63 16.97
N ALA A 448 9.53 -8.66 17.87
CA ALA A 448 10.63 -8.07 18.65
C ALA A 448 11.06 -8.89 19.88
N GLU A 449 10.22 -9.81 20.37
CA GLU A 449 10.48 -10.59 21.60
C GLU A 449 10.42 -12.12 21.37
N PRO A 450 11.24 -12.69 20.47
CA PRO A 450 11.22 -14.12 20.16
C PRO A 450 11.46 -14.99 21.41
N GLU A 451 12.37 -14.57 22.31
CA GLU A 451 12.68 -15.31 23.54
C GLU A 451 11.46 -15.47 24.46
N THR A 452 10.65 -14.41 24.62
CA THR A 452 9.40 -14.44 25.40
C THR A 452 8.44 -15.50 24.86
N VAL A 453 8.32 -15.59 23.53
CA VAL A 453 7.47 -16.58 22.88
C VAL A 453 8.03 -17.99 23.10
N LEU A 454 9.33 -18.22 22.87
CA LEU A 454 9.96 -19.53 23.06
C LEU A 454 9.83 -20.05 24.51
N LYS A 455 10.03 -19.18 25.52
CA LYS A 455 9.81 -19.54 26.94
C LYS A 455 8.37 -19.98 27.18
N ARG A 456 7.41 -19.28 26.57
CA ARG A 456 5.99 -19.62 26.68
C ARG A 456 5.64 -20.94 26.02
N LEU A 457 6.18 -21.21 24.83
CA LEU A 457 6.01 -22.50 24.15
C LEU A 457 6.55 -23.64 25.01
N GLY A 458 7.72 -23.46 25.62
CA GLY A 458 8.28 -24.42 26.58
C GLY A 458 7.34 -24.70 27.75
N ALA A 459 6.76 -23.64 28.35
CA ALA A 459 5.78 -23.78 29.42
C ALA A 459 4.51 -24.53 28.97
N TRP A 460 4.02 -24.27 27.76
CA TRP A 460 2.85 -24.97 27.21
C TRP A 460 3.11 -26.44 26.89
N MET A 461 4.31 -26.80 26.44
CA MET A 461 4.69 -28.21 26.25
C MET A 461 4.70 -29.00 27.56
N GLY A 462 5.11 -28.36 28.66
CA GLY A 462 5.10 -28.94 30.01
C GLY A 462 3.73 -28.91 30.72
N ASP A 463 2.71 -28.28 30.12
CA ASP A 463 1.40 -28.14 30.74
C ASP A 463 0.62 -29.47 30.74
N ARG A 464 -0.19 -29.68 31.78
CA ARG A 464 -1.09 -30.84 31.89
C ARG A 464 -2.22 -30.79 30.84
N ARG A 465 -2.61 -29.58 30.40
CA ARG A 465 -3.68 -29.38 29.42
C ARG A 465 -3.23 -29.82 28.04
N THR A 466 -3.97 -30.76 27.44
CA THR A 466 -3.68 -31.26 26.10
C THR A 466 -3.77 -30.17 25.03
N SER A 467 -4.66 -29.19 25.19
CA SER A 467 -4.79 -28.05 24.29
C SER A 467 -3.53 -27.17 24.23
N HIS A 468 -2.95 -26.83 25.37
CA HIS A 468 -1.71 -26.05 25.42
C HIS A 468 -0.55 -26.82 24.77
N ARG A 469 -0.43 -28.12 25.08
CA ARG A 469 0.58 -28.97 24.43
C ARG A 469 0.39 -29.03 22.91
N ASN A 470 -0.84 -29.20 22.44
CA ASN A 470 -1.13 -29.22 21.00
C ASN A 470 -0.82 -27.87 20.35
N LEU A 471 -1.20 -26.75 20.99
CA LEU A 471 -0.88 -25.41 20.52
C LEU A 471 0.64 -25.23 20.36
N ALA A 472 1.42 -25.63 21.35
CA ALA A 472 2.88 -25.55 21.29
C ALA A 472 3.46 -26.42 20.17
N LEU A 473 3.03 -27.69 20.07
CA LEU A 473 3.51 -28.63 19.04
C LEU A 473 3.22 -28.14 17.62
N ILE A 474 2.01 -27.63 17.36
CA ILE A 474 1.64 -27.06 16.06
C ILE A 474 2.41 -25.76 15.79
N THR A 475 2.70 -24.97 16.83
CA THR A 475 3.54 -23.76 16.66
C THR A 475 4.97 -24.12 16.27
N VAL A 476 5.53 -25.17 16.86
CA VAL A 476 6.87 -25.69 16.50
C VAL A 476 6.88 -26.16 15.03
N ASP A 477 5.83 -26.86 14.60
CA ASP A 477 5.67 -27.26 13.19
C ASP A 477 5.64 -26.04 12.26
N TYR A 478 4.81 -25.04 12.56
CA TYR A 478 4.75 -23.80 11.78
C TYR A 478 6.05 -23.01 11.77
N MET A 479 6.86 -23.07 12.82
CA MET A 479 8.16 -22.40 12.85
C MET A 479 9.14 -23.02 11.82
N ILE A 480 9.00 -24.31 11.51
CA ILE A 480 9.81 -25.00 10.49
C ILE A 480 9.20 -24.85 9.10
N LEU A 481 7.86 -24.90 9.00
CA LEU A 481 7.15 -24.88 7.72
C LEU A 481 6.97 -23.47 7.15
N LEU A 482 6.77 -22.44 7.98
CA LEU A 482 6.45 -21.10 7.49
C LEU A 482 7.71 -20.38 7.02
N HIS A 483 7.71 -20.03 5.73
CA HIS A 483 8.66 -19.09 5.16
C HIS A 483 8.40 -17.67 5.66
N THR A 484 9.47 -16.91 5.88
CA THR A 484 9.33 -15.51 6.36
C THR A 484 8.62 -14.60 5.34
N SER A 485 8.64 -14.94 4.04
CA SER A 485 7.87 -14.27 2.99
C SER A 485 6.35 -14.35 3.19
N ARG A 486 5.85 -15.35 3.94
CA ARG A 486 4.41 -15.55 4.24
C ARG A 486 3.95 -14.82 5.50
N LEU A 487 4.85 -14.09 6.17
CA LEU A 487 4.53 -13.31 7.38
C LEU A 487 4.00 -11.91 7.03
N TRP A 488 3.03 -11.87 6.12
CA TRP A 488 2.46 -10.63 5.59
C TRP A 488 1.82 -9.75 6.67
N GLY A 489 1.84 -8.42 6.46
CA GLY A 489 1.24 -7.45 7.37
C GLY A 489 2.01 -7.21 8.68
N LEU A 490 3.11 -7.95 8.93
CA LEU A 490 4.05 -7.62 10.00
C LEU A 490 5.03 -6.54 9.52
N GLN A 491 5.56 -5.77 10.46
CA GLN A 491 6.66 -4.83 10.20
C GLN A 491 7.94 -5.57 9.80
N ASP A 492 8.81 -4.93 9.02
CA ASP A 492 10.07 -5.53 8.58
C ASP A 492 11.08 -5.64 9.73
N THR A 493 11.24 -6.85 10.24
CA THR A 493 12.25 -7.22 11.24
C THR A 493 13.53 -7.73 10.56
N PRO A 494 14.71 -7.68 11.24
CA PRO A 494 15.95 -8.22 10.70
C PRO A 494 15.84 -9.69 10.26
N ALA A 495 15.12 -10.50 11.02
CA ALA A 495 14.84 -11.90 10.67
C ALA A 495 14.07 -12.07 9.34
N ARG A 496 13.46 -11.02 8.79
CA ARG A 496 12.70 -11.06 7.53
C ARG A 496 13.43 -10.46 6.33
N ARG A 497 14.22 -9.39 6.52
CA ARG A 497 14.75 -8.57 5.41
C ARG A 497 15.68 -9.34 4.45
N ASP A 498 16.41 -10.32 4.98
CA ASP A 498 17.46 -11.05 4.24
C ASP A 498 17.15 -12.55 4.07
N HIS A 499 16.06 -13.04 4.68
CA HIS A 499 15.77 -14.47 4.82
C HIS A 499 14.40 -14.86 4.26
N GLU A 500 13.92 -14.17 3.23
CA GLU A 500 12.54 -14.26 2.73
C GLU A 500 12.11 -15.69 2.34
N ARG A 501 13.04 -16.50 1.81
CA ARG A 501 12.80 -17.90 1.44
C ARG A 501 13.11 -18.89 2.54
N TRP A 502 13.58 -18.43 3.68
CA TRP A 502 13.98 -19.33 4.74
C TRP A 502 12.79 -19.69 5.63
N PRO A 503 12.76 -20.92 6.16
CA PRO A 503 11.98 -21.26 7.35
C PRO A 503 12.18 -20.24 8.46
N LEU A 504 11.11 -19.90 9.18
CA LEU A 504 11.18 -18.96 10.30
C LEU A 504 12.22 -19.40 11.34
N VAL A 505 12.31 -20.70 11.65
CA VAL A 505 13.33 -21.25 12.56
C VAL A 505 14.74 -20.93 12.09
N ALA A 506 15.03 -21.07 10.80
CA ALA A 506 16.35 -20.84 10.23
C ALA A 506 16.73 -19.36 10.29
N ALA A 507 15.78 -18.49 9.93
CA ALA A 507 15.97 -17.05 10.01
C ALA A 507 16.19 -16.57 11.45
N LEU A 508 15.52 -17.19 12.43
CA LEU A 508 15.74 -16.91 13.85
C LEU A 508 17.10 -17.37 14.35
N LEU A 509 17.57 -18.54 13.90
CA LEU A 509 18.89 -19.07 14.26
C LEU A 509 20.03 -18.19 13.75
N ASP A 510 19.90 -17.69 12.52
CA ASP A 510 20.89 -16.78 11.92
C ASP A 510 20.86 -15.40 12.59
N ALA A 511 19.67 -14.80 12.74
CA ALA A 511 19.54 -13.48 13.36
C ALA A 511 19.81 -13.47 14.87
N HIS A 512 19.55 -14.58 15.58
CA HIS A 512 19.68 -14.68 17.04
C HIS A 512 20.30 -16.03 17.49
N PRO A 513 21.62 -16.24 17.30
CA PRO A 513 22.28 -17.50 17.65
C PRO A 513 22.11 -17.92 19.12
N GLY A 514 21.88 -16.98 20.03
CA GLY A 514 21.61 -17.26 21.45
C GLY A 514 20.34 -18.07 21.72
N LEU A 515 19.40 -18.13 20.76
CA LEU A 515 18.14 -18.89 20.89
C LEU A 515 18.28 -20.38 20.48
N THR A 516 19.42 -20.78 19.92
CA THR A 516 19.65 -22.10 19.33
C THR A 516 19.26 -23.25 20.26
N ARG A 517 19.64 -23.17 21.54
CA ARG A 517 19.32 -24.23 22.50
C ARG A 517 17.82 -24.35 22.76
N MET A 518 17.14 -23.23 23.00
CA MET A 518 15.69 -23.22 23.25
C MET A 518 14.91 -23.77 22.05
N LEU A 519 15.32 -23.40 20.83
CA LEU A 519 14.75 -23.91 19.60
C LEU A 519 15.00 -25.42 19.45
N GLY A 520 16.22 -25.87 19.75
CA GLY A 520 16.58 -27.29 19.72
C GLY A 520 15.75 -28.13 20.68
N ASP A 521 15.53 -27.63 21.91
CA ASP A 521 14.73 -28.28 22.94
C ASP A 521 13.26 -28.42 22.50
N LEU A 522 12.69 -27.37 21.90
CA LEU A 522 11.32 -27.35 21.37
C LEU A 522 11.13 -28.34 20.20
N VAL A 523 12.05 -28.32 19.24
CA VAL A 523 12.02 -29.23 18.08
C VAL A 523 12.19 -30.68 18.54
N TRP A 524 13.11 -30.94 19.47
CA TRP A 524 13.28 -32.27 20.04
C TRP A 524 12.02 -32.78 20.74
N CYS A 525 11.40 -31.98 21.62
CA CYS A 525 10.14 -32.33 22.28
C CYS A 525 9.04 -32.68 21.26
N GLY A 526 9.01 -31.97 20.14
CA GLY A 526 8.08 -32.23 19.04
C GLY A 526 8.34 -33.55 18.33
N LEU A 527 9.60 -33.87 18.02
CA LEU A 527 10.01 -35.13 17.39
C LEU A 527 9.83 -36.35 18.31
N ASP A 528 10.05 -36.17 19.60
CA ASP A 528 9.85 -37.23 20.60
C ASP A 528 8.35 -37.55 20.77
N THR A 529 7.48 -36.55 20.61
CA THR A 529 6.04 -36.69 20.74
C THR A 529 5.40 -37.40 19.53
N ALA A 530 4.90 -38.62 19.73
CA ALA A 530 4.39 -39.49 18.66
C ALA A 530 3.36 -38.85 17.70
N ARG A 531 2.44 -38.04 18.23
CA ARG A 531 1.36 -37.40 17.44
C ARG A 531 1.80 -36.20 16.58
N SER A 532 2.98 -35.62 16.85
CA SER A 532 3.54 -34.49 16.08
C SER A 532 4.75 -34.90 15.23
N ARG A 533 5.34 -36.05 15.55
CA ARG A 533 6.57 -36.55 14.94
C ARG A 533 6.53 -36.56 13.41
N GLU A 534 5.50 -37.18 12.83
CA GLU A 534 5.39 -37.32 11.36
C GLU A 534 5.37 -35.96 10.67
N ARG A 535 4.51 -35.04 11.12
CA ARG A 535 4.43 -33.68 10.59
C ARG A 535 5.76 -32.93 10.70
N LEU A 536 6.46 -33.06 11.83
CA LEU A 536 7.76 -32.41 12.01
C LEU A 536 8.86 -33.02 11.17
N GLU A 537 8.84 -34.34 10.94
CA GLU A 537 9.77 -35.00 10.01
C GLU A 537 9.55 -34.51 8.58
N ASP A 538 8.29 -34.29 8.17
CA ASP A 538 7.96 -33.74 6.85
C ASP A 538 8.39 -32.27 6.72
N SER A 539 8.12 -31.44 7.73
CA SER A 539 8.58 -30.04 7.76
C SER A 539 10.12 -29.95 7.74
N LEU A 540 10.83 -30.84 8.45
CA LEU A 540 12.29 -30.93 8.39
C LEU A 540 12.80 -31.43 7.03
N ALA A 541 12.08 -32.34 6.38
CA ALA A 541 12.41 -32.77 5.02
C ALA A 541 12.35 -31.60 4.03
N GLU A 542 11.32 -30.75 4.13
CA GLU A 542 11.22 -29.56 3.29
C GLU A 542 12.37 -28.57 3.55
N TRP A 543 12.75 -28.35 4.81
CA TRP A 543 13.94 -27.54 5.13
C TRP A 543 15.23 -28.16 4.54
N ILE A 544 15.41 -29.48 4.63
CA ILE A 544 16.57 -30.17 4.02
C ILE A 544 16.60 -29.95 2.50
N ARG A 545 15.47 -30.09 1.81
CA ARG A 545 15.39 -29.87 0.34
C ARG A 545 15.72 -28.42 -0.02
N ASN A 546 15.18 -27.45 0.72
CA ASN A 546 15.51 -26.04 0.52
C ASN A 546 17.00 -25.75 0.76
N GLY A 547 17.63 -26.41 1.73
CA GLY A 547 19.08 -26.31 1.97
C GLY A 547 19.95 -26.95 0.89
N ASP A 548 19.41 -27.86 0.07
CA ASP A 548 20.15 -28.43 -1.06
C ASP A 548 20.41 -27.38 -2.15
N GLU A 549 19.50 -26.41 -2.30
CA GLU A 549 19.62 -25.29 -3.25
C GLU A 549 20.35 -24.06 -2.66
N ASP A 550 20.41 -23.93 -1.33
CA ASP A 550 20.99 -22.78 -0.62
C ASP A 550 22.06 -23.24 0.40
N PRO A 551 23.37 -23.08 0.07
CA PRO A 551 24.46 -23.48 0.95
C PRO A 551 24.45 -22.81 2.33
N HIS A 552 24.00 -21.55 2.43
CA HIS A 552 23.96 -20.82 3.71
C HIS A 552 22.84 -21.36 4.60
N LEU A 553 21.68 -21.68 4.01
CA LEU A 553 20.58 -22.33 4.72
C LEU A 553 20.98 -23.73 5.24
N LEU A 554 21.77 -24.48 4.45
CA LEU A 554 22.32 -25.77 4.86
C LEU A 554 23.33 -25.64 6.01
N ASP A 555 24.15 -24.59 6.02
CA ASP A 555 25.10 -24.31 7.11
C ASP A 555 24.35 -24.11 8.43
N VAL A 556 23.27 -23.32 8.41
CA VAL A 556 22.40 -23.09 9.58
C VAL A 556 21.76 -24.40 10.05
N LEU A 557 21.23 -25.21 9.14
CA LEU A 557 20.64 -26.51 9.48
C LEU A 557 21.67 -27.46 10.11
N CYS A 558 22.85 -27.61 9.50
CA CYS A 558 23.92 -28.45 10.03
C CYS A 558 24.41 -27.99 11.41
N ALA A 559 24.47 -26.68 11.67
CA ALA A 559 24.80 -26.15 12.98
C ALA A 559 23.68 -26.40 14.02
N PHE A 560 22.43 -26.42 13.58
CA PHE A 560 21.26 -26.61 14.44
C PHE A 560 20.99 -28.07 14.82
N LEU A 561 21.14 -29.03 13.90
CA LEU A 561 20.80 -30.44 14.13
C LEU A 561 21.42 -31.03 15.41
N PRO A 562 22.70 -30.76 15.76
CA PRO A 562 23.29 -31.22 17.00
C PRO A 562 22.61 -30.69 18.26
N HIS A 563 21.74 -29.67 18.21
CA HIS A 563 20.98 -29.21 19.37
C HIS A 563 19.64 -29.93 19.54
N ALA A 564 19.10 -30.51 18.47
CA ALA A 564 17.82 -31.25 18.47
C ALA A 564 17.92 -32.75 18.81
N LEU A 565 19.12 -33.25 19.19
CA LEU A 565 19.44 -34.69 19.36
C LEU A 565 19.80 -35.10 20.79
N TYR A 566 18.87 -35.56 21.64
CA TYR A 566 19.23 -35.89 23.03
C TYR A 566 19.68 -37.33 23.24
N HIS A 567 19.15 -38.28 22.47
CA HIS A 567 19.42 -39.71 22.59
C HIS A 567 20.02 -40.31 21.31
N GLU A 568 20.65 -41.49 21.42
CA GLU A 568 21.20 -42.19 20.25
C GLU A 568 20.12 -42.56 19.23
N ASP A 569 18.91 -42.84 19.71
CA ASP A 569 17.73 -43.12 18.88
C ASP A 569 17.32 -41.92 18.02
N ASP A 570 17.55 -40.70 18.49
CA ASP A 570 17.24 -39.48 17.73
C ASP A 570 18.16 -39.35 16.51
N ALA A 571 19.44 -39.68 16.69
CA ALA A 571 20.42 -39.69 15.59
C ALA A 571 20.08 -40.77 14.55
N ALA A 572 19.61 -41.95 15.00
CA ALA A 572 19.15 -43.00 14.10
C ALA A 572 17.89 -42.58 13.32
N ARG A 573 16.96 -41.87 13.97
CA ARG A 573 15.74 -41.33 13.37
C ARG A 573 16.02 -40.30 12.29
N LEU A 574 16.81 -39.25 12.59
CA LEU A 574 17.21 -38.27 11.57
C LEU A 574 18.05 -38.90 10.47
N GLY A 575 18.89 -39.90 10.80
CA GLY A 575 19.59 -40.70 9.80
C GLY A 575 18.66 -41.46 8.85
N ASN A 576 17.52 -41.98 9.35
CA ASN A 576 16.48 -42.59 8.51
C ASN A 576 15.80 -41.56 7.61
N LEU A 577 15.47 -40.38 8.13
CA LEU A 577 14.90 -39.28 7.35
C LEU A 577 15.82 -38.90 6.18
N VAL A 578 17.11 -38.67 6.46
CA VAL A 578 18.10 -38.35 5.42
C VAL A 578 18.25 -39.48 4.40
N ARG A 579 18.24 -40.76 4.83
CA ARG A 579 18.24 -41.92 3.91
C ARG A 579 16.99 -42.00 3.04
N ARG A 580 15.84 -41.60 3.56
CA ARG A 580 14.57 -41.56 2.82
C ARG A 580 14.66 -40.52 1.71
N LEU A 581 15.18 -39.32 2.02
CA LEU A 581 15.35 -38.23 1.05
C LEU A 581 16.45 -38.49 0.01
N GLU A 582 17.52 -39.18 0.37
CA GLU A 582 18.56 -39.63 -0.59
C GLU A 582 17.99 -40.61 -1.64
N ARG A 583 16.93 -41.34 -1.28
CA ARG A 583 16.30 -42.38 -2.12
C ARG A 583 14.93 -41.96 -2.68
N ASP A 584 14.55 -40.70 -2.49
CA ASP A 584 13.32 -40.15 -3.02
C ASP A 584 13.40 -40.21 -4.56
N PRO A 585 12.49 -40.93 -5.25
CA PRO A 585 12.58 -41.12 -6.70
C PRO A 585 12.22 -39.84 -7.47
N ASP A 586 11.43 -38.96 -6.88
CA ASP A 586 10.92 -37.76 -7.54
C ASP A 586 11.83 -36.55 -7.25
N GLU A 587 12.27 -36.39 -6.00
CA GLU A 587 13.09 -35.26 -5.55
C GLU A 587 14.26 -35.70 -4.64
N PRO A 588 15.30 -36.36 -5.19
CA PRO A 588 16.45 -36.83 -4.41
C PRO A 588 17.34 -35.67 -3.97
N VAL A 589 17.74 -35.67 -2.69
CA VAL A 589 18.73 -34.70 -2.14
C VAL A 589 20.15 -35.05 -2.57
N ALA A 590 20.95 -34.05 -2.93
CA ALA A 590 22.30 -34.27 -3.44
C ALA A 590 23.21 -35.04 -2.44
N PRO A 591 24.08 -35.97 -2.92
CA PRO A 591 24.97 -36.74 -2.06
C PRO A 591 25.90 -35.89 -1.19
N ALA A 592 26.28 -34.70 -1.65
CA ALA A 592 27.08 -33.75 -0.89
C ALA A 592 26.34 -33.24 0.36
N THR A 593 25.08 -32.85 0.20
CA THR A 593 24.19 -32.41 1.29
C THR A 593 23.94 -33.53 2.28
N VAL A 594 23.64 -34.73 1.78
CA VAL A 594 23.48 -35.94 2.62
C VAL A 594 24.72 -36.21 3.47
N ARG A 595 25.93 -36.10 2.90
CA ARG A 595 27.19 -36.28 3.64
C ARG A 595 27.31 -35.26 4.78
N ARG A 596 27.08 -33.97 4.50
CA ARG A 596 27.15 -32.90 5.50
C ARG A 596 26.16 -33.11 6.65
N LEU A 597 24.92 -33.49 6.33
CA LEU A 597 23.89 -33.79 7.33
C LEU A 597 24.28 -34.98 8.21
N ARG A 598 24.82 -36.05 7.60
CA ARG A 598 25.33 -37.23 8.34
C ARG A 598 26.48 -36.86 9.29
N GLU A 599 27.40 -36.01 8.83
CA GLU A 599 28.51 -35.49 9.66
C GLU A 599 27.99 -34.66 10.84
N ALA A 600 27.03 -33.77 10.62
CA ALA A 600 26.40 -32.97 11.67
C ALA A 600 25.70 -33.85 12.72
N ILE A 601 24.91 -34.84 12.28
CA ILE A 601 24.23 -35.79 13.16
C ILE A 601 25.24 -36.63 13.96
N ALA A 602 26.35 -37.05 13.34
CA ALA A 602 27.40 -37.82 14.00
C ALA A 602 28.27 -36.99 14.96
N GLY A 603 28.45 -35.69 14.70
CA GLY A 603 29.29 -34.79 15.50
C GLY A 603 28.91 -34.73 16.97
N ARG A 604 27.62 -34.85 17.32
CA ARG A 604 27.16 -34.90 18.72
C ARG A 604 27.60 -36.17 19.45
N ARG A 605 27.69 -37.33 18.75
CA ARG A 605 28.16 -38.61 19.33
C ARG A 605 29.62 -38.53 19.81
N ALA A 606 30.46 -37.76 19.13
CA ALA A 606 31.86 -37.58 19.53
C ALA A 606 32.03 -36.60 20.70
N MET A 607 31.07 -35.69 20.89
CA MET A 607 31.12 -34.67 21.95
C MET A 607 30.60 -35.21 23.28
N THR A 608 29.55 -36.02 23.27
CA THR A 608 29.05 -36.71 24.48
C THR A 608 30.01 -37.78 24.99
N ALA A 609 30.67 -38.53 24.10
CA ALA A 609 31.66 -39.56 24.45
C ALA A 609 33.00 -39.01 24.99
N ARG A 610 33.26 -37.70 24.88
CA ARG A 610 34.44 -37.03 25.47
C ARG A 610 34.19 -36.40 26.84
N THR A 611 32.92 -36.28 27.23
CA THR A 611 32.48 -35.72 28.53
C THR A 611 32.02 -36.76 29.54
N SER A 612 31.86 -38.02 29.10
CA SER A 612 31.77 -39.23 29.93
C SER A 612 33.14 -39.85 30.13
#